data_AF-A0A939T8L3-F1
#
_entry.id   AF-A0A939T8L3-F1
#
_cell.length_a   1.000
_cell.length_b   1.000
_cell.length_c   1.000
_cell.angle_alpha   90.00
_cell.angle_beta   90.00
_cell.angle_gamma   90.00
#
_symmetry.space_group_name_H-M   'P 1'
#
loop_
_entity.id
_entity.type
_entity.pdbx_description
1 polymer ?
#
loop_
_entity_poly.entity_id
_entity_poly.type
_entity_poly.pdbx_seq_one_letter_code
_entity_poly.pdbx_strand_id
1 'polypeptide(L)'
;MRRFFTPGWLGLHALAVALCAAFLGFGWWQFDRAQQGNDRSWAYTFEWPIFAIFVIVMWIKMMRDEVNGVDENDPRRAPSVIEEPAEAAVKREIIKQQETEDPALAAYNRYLARLNAESHRRD
;
A
#
# COMPACT_ATOMS: atom_id res chain seq x y z
N MET A 1 -13.91 20.08 -24.98
CA MET A 1 -12.45 20.19 -24.70
C MET A 1 -12.08 21.06 -23.48
N ARG A 2 -12.93 21.98 -22.97
CA ARG A 2 -12.58 22.87 -21.83
C ARG A 2 -12.86 22.32 -20.42
N ARG A 3 -13.22 21.04 -20.27
CA ARG A 3 -13.58 20.44 -18.96
C ARG A 3 -12.38 19.97 -18.13
N PHE A 4 -11.18 19.86 -18.72
CA PHE A 4 -9.96 19.44 -18.01
C PHE A 4 -9.22 20.59 -17.30
N PHE A 5 -9.66 21.84 -17.47
CA PHE A 5 -9.07 23.04 -16.87
C PHE A 5 -10.01 23.75 -15.89
N THR A 6 -11.02 23.05 -15.36
CA THR A 6 -11.74 23.57 -14.19
C THR A 6 -10.78 23.59 -13.00
N PRO A 7 -10.80 24.64 -12.14
CA PRO A 7 -9.82 24.81 -11.06
C PRO A 7 -9.77 23.62 -10.09
N GLY A 8 -10.87 22.88 -9.93
CA GLY A 8 -10.90 21.64 -9.15
C GLY A 8 -10.06 20.50 -9.74
N TRP A 9 -10.00 20.40 -11.07
CA TRP A 9 -9.24 19.37 -11.77
C TRP A 9 -7.73 19.63 -11.75
N LEU A 10 -7.32 20.90 -11.78
CA LEU A 10 -5.92 21.28 -11.55
C LEU A 10 -5.42 20.84 -10.17
N GLY A 11 -6.26 20.99 -9.13
CA GLY A 11 -5.95 20.52 -7.78
C GLY A 11 -5.74 19.00 -7.75
N LEU A 12 -6.56 18.26 -8.49
CA LEU A 12 -6.49 16.81 -8.55
C LEU A 12 -5.25 16.31 -9.31
N HIS A 13 -4.85 17.00 -10.38
CA HIS A 13 -3.55 16.75 -11.04
C HIS A 13 -2.38 17.04 -10.12
N ALA A 14 -2.40 18.18 -9.43
CA ALA A 14 -1.34 18.55 -8.50
C ALA A 14 -1.23 17.54 -7.36
N LEU A 15 -2.36 17.07 -6.83
CA LEU A 15 -2.41 16.04 -5.79
C LEU A 15 -1.83 14.70 -6.30
N ALA A 16 -2.25 14.24 -7.49
CA ALA A 16 -1.75 13.00 -8.07
C ALA A 16 -0.22 13.04 -8.30
N VAL A 17 0.28 14.16 -8.83
CA VAL A 17 1.72 14.37 -9.04
C VAL A 17 2.47 14.44 -7.70
N ALA A 18 1.93 15.14 -6.71
CA ALA A 18 2.53 15.24 -5.38
C ALA A 18 2.62 13.86 -4.70
N LEU A 19 1.56 13.05 -4.78
CA LEU A 19 1.56 11.68 -4.25
C LEU A 19 2.56 10.78 -4.97
N CYS A 20 2.62 10.83 -6.30
CA CYS A 20 3.60 10.06 -7.07
C CYS A 20 5.04 10.46 -6.71
N ALA A 21 5.31 11.77 -6.61
CA ALA A 21 6.62 12.28 -6.23
C ALA A 21 7.01 11.85 -4.80
N ALA A 22 6.06 11.90 -3.86
CA ALA A 22 6.28 11.45 -2.49
C ALA A 22 6.64 9.95 -2.44
N PHE A 23 5.88 9.09 -3.13
CA PHE A 23 6.17 7.66 -3.16
C PHE A 23 7.52 7.34 -3.83
N LEU A 24 7.84 7.98 -4.95
CA LEU A 24 9.15 7.80 -5.58
C LEU A 24 10.29 8.30 -4.70
N GLY A 25 10.09 9.41 -3.98
CA GLY A 25 11.04 9.93 -3.00
C GLY A 25 11.27 8.97 -1.83
N PHE A 26 10.21 8.37 -1.30
CA PHE A 26 10.32 7.32 -0.27
C PHE A 26 11.02 6.06 -0.79
N GLY A 27 10.72 5.62 -2.02
CA GLY A 27 11.41 4.51 -2.67
C GLY A 27 12.90 4.76 -2.85
N TRP A 28 13.26 5.97 -3.27
CA TRP A 28 14.65 6.40 -3.41
C TRP A 28 15.40 6.42 -2.07
N TRP A 29 14.75 6.95 -1.02
CA TRP A 29 15.32 6.96 0.31
C TRP A 29 15.54 5.54 0.87
N GLN A 30 14.59 4.62 0.62
CA GLN A 30 14.76 3.22 0.99
C GLN A 30 15.82 2.51 0.16
N PHE A 31 16.03 2.89 -1.10
CA PHE A 31 17.12 2.37 -1.93
C PHE A 31 18.50 2.76 -1.38
N ASP A 32 18.65 4.00 -0.91
CA ASP A 32 19.87 4.43 -0.21
C ASP A 32 20.10 3.60 1.07
N ARG A 33 19.03 3.34 1.83
CA ARG A 33 19.07 2.53 3.05
C ARG A 33 19.33 1.03 2.79
N ALA A 34 18.84 0.49 1.68
CA ALA A 34 19.08 -0.88 1.25
C ALA A 34 20.55 -1.10 0.90
N GLN A 35 21.18 -0.13 0.21
CA GLN A 35 22.61 -0.19 -0.12
C GLN A 35 23.51 -0.12 1.12
N GLN A 36 23.02 0.43 2.24
CA GLN A 36 23.73 0.44 3.53
C GLN A 36 23.68 -0.92 4.27
N GLY A 37 23.17 -1.99 3.64
CA GLY A 37 23.19 -3.36 4.17
C GLY A 37 21.92 -3.81 4.89
N ASN A 38 20.80 -3.11 4.69
CA ASN A 38 19.51 -3.50 5.23
C ASN A 38 18.66 -4.20 4.16
N ASP A 39 18.75 -5.53 4.12
CA ASP A 39 18.11 -6.37 3.10
C ASP A 39 16.59 -6.21 3.06
N ARG A 40 15.95 -5.90 4.19
CA ARG A 40 14.50 -5.66 4.28
C ARG A 40 14.05 -4.40 3.54
N SER A 41 14.96 -3.45 3.31
CA SER A 41 14.66 -2.19 2.62
C SER A 41 14.44 -2.38 1.11
N TRP A 42 14.94 -3.48 0.52
CA TRP A 42 14.74 -3.80 -0.90
C TRP A 42 13.28 -3.98 -1.28
N ALA A 43 12.49 -4.66 -0.44
CA ALA A 43 11.06 -4.85 -0.69
C ALA A 43 10.35 -3.49 -0.85
N TYR A 44 10.65 -2.56 0.06
CA TYR A 44 10.07 -1.22 0.04
C TYR A 44 10.51 -0.40 -1.18
N THR A 45 11.76 -0.54 -1.64
CA THR A 45 12.23 0.12 -2.87
C THR A 45 11.38 -0.19 -4.09
N PHE A 46 10.83 -1.40 -4.20
CA PHE A 46 9.95 -1.80 -5.30
C PHE A 46 8.46 -1.56 -4.99
N GLU A 47 8.06 -1.72 -3.73
CA GLU A 47 6.68 -1.47 -3.27
C GLU A 47 6.24 -0.03 -3.51
N TRP A 48 7.10 0.95 -3.18
CA TRP A 48 6.77 2.37 -3.34
C TRP A 48 6.46 2.77 -4.81
N PRO A 49 7.27 2.40 -5.82
CA PRO A 49 6.93 2.55 -7.24
C PRO A 49 5.62 1.86 -7.64
N ILE A 50 5.31 0.67 -7.11
CA ILE A 50 4.06 -0.03 -7.41
C ILE A 50 2.86 0.79 -6.94
N PHE A 51 2.92 1.36 -5.73
CA PHE A 51 1.88 2.26 -5.25
C PHE A 51 1.76 3.54 -6.09
N ALA A 52 2.87 4.11 -6.55
CA ALA A 52 2.83 5.24 -7.48
C ALA A 52 2.10 4.88 -8.79
N ILE A 53 2.39 3.71 -9.36
CA ILE A 53 1.69 3.20 -10.55
C ILE A 53 0.20 3.00 -10.27
N PHE A 54 -0.15 2.44 -9.11
CA PHE A 54 -1.54 2.26 -8.70
C PHE A 54 -2.30 3.59 -8.63
N VAL A 55 -1.70 4.63 -8.05
CA VAL A 55 -2.28 5.99 -8.03
C VAL A 55 -2.47 6.53 -9.45
N ILE A 56 -1.49 6.34 -10.35
CA ILE A 56 -1.61 6.77 -11.75
C ILE A 56 -2.77 6.05 -12.44
N VAL A 57 -2.91 4.73 -12.25
CA VAL A 57 -4.00 3.95 -12.84
C VAL A 57 -5.36 4.42 -12.31
N MET A 58 -5.49 4.60 -11.00
CA MET A 58 -6.71 5.13 -10.38
C MET A 58 -7.04 6.53 -10.89
N TRP A 59 -6.04 7.42 -10.99
CA TRP A 59 -6.21 8.77 -11.53
C TRP A 59 -6.67 8.73 -12.99
N ILE A 60 -6.04 7.94 -13.86
CA ILE A 60 -6.46 7.75 -15.26
C ILE A 60 -7.87 7.17 -15.35
N LYS A 61 -8.19 6.18 -14.52
CA LYS A 61 -9.52 5.56 -14.47
C LYS A 61 -10.58 6.58 -14.08
N MET A 62 -10.35 7.35 -13.03
CA MET A 62 -11.25 8.43 -12.60
C MET A 62 -11.41 9.49 -13.70
N MET A 63 -10.33 9.86 -14.39
CA MET A 63 -10.41 10.76 -15.55
C MET A 63 -11.29 10.17 -16.67
N ARG A 64 -11.13 8.88 -16.97
CA ARG A 64 -11.93 8.18 -17.98
C ARG A 64 -13.39 8.08 -17.58
N ASP A 65 -13.68 7.82 -16.32
CA ASP A 65 -15.05 7.68 -15.80
C ASP A 65 -15.81 9.01 -15.90
N GLU A 66 -15.15 10.13 -15.56
CA GLU A 66 -15.69 11.48 -15.75
C GLU A 66 -15.96 11.82 -17.23
N VAL A 67 -15.04 11.44 -18.12
CA VAL A 67 -15.18 11.69 -19.57
C VAL A 67 -16.30 10.85 -20.19
N ASN A 68 -16.44 9.60 -19.75
CA ASN A 68 -17.42 8.68 -20.27
C ASN A 68 -18.81 8.84 -19.64
N GLY A 69 -18.96 9.74 -18.65
CA GLY A 69 -20.24 10.01 -17.98
C GLY A 69 -20.79 8.78 -17.24
N VAL A 70 -19.89 7.96 -16.68
CA VAL A 70 -20.25 6.72 -16.01
C VAL A 70 -20.85 7.06 -14.64
N ASP A 71 -22.08 6.62 -14.39
CA ASP A 71 -22.74 6.80 -13.08
C ASP A 71 -21.97 6.00 -12.02
N GLU A 72 -21.39 6.72 -11.06
CA GLU A 72 -20.66 6.16 -9.92
C GLU A 72 -21.54 5.25 -9.06
N ASN A 73 -22.88 5.36 -9.19
CA ASN A 73 -23.85 4.55 -8.47
C ASN A 73 -24.22 3.21 -9.14
N ASP A 74 -23.56 2.79 -10.24
CA ASP A 74 -23.84 1.46 -10.83
C ASP A 74 -23.39 0.32 -9.87
N PRO A 75 -24.32 -0.43 -9.26
CA PRO A 75 -23.99 -1.48 -8.27
C PRO A 75 -23.20 -2.63 -8.89
N ARG A 76 -23.15 -2.74 -10.23
CA ARG A 76 -22.41 -3.79 -10.96
C ARG A 76 -20.90 -3.56 -10.98
N ARG A 77 -20.42 -2.43 -10.46
CA ARG A 77 -19.00 -2.03 -10.51
C ARG A 77 -18.29 -2.02 -9.16
N ALA A 78 -18.96 -2.42 -8.07
CA ALA A 78 -18.28 -2.68 -6.81
C ALA A 78 -17.07 -3.59 -7.09
N PRO A 79 -15.84 -3.18 -6.73
CA PRO A 79 -14.67 -4.02 -6.93
C PRO A 79 -14.96 -5.36 -6.27
N SER A 80 -14.91 -6.45 -7.04
CA SER A 80 -14.87 -7.78 -6.44
C SER A 80 -13.73 -7.74 -5.45
N VAL A 81 -14.04 -7.87 -4.15
CA VAL A 81 -13.03 -7.95 -3.09
C VAL A 81 -12.07 -9.04 -3.53
N ILE A 82 -10.84 -8.64 -3.88
CA ILE A 82 -9.79 -9.59 -4.22
C ILE A 82 -9.30 -10.12 -2.88
N GLU A 83 -10.02 -11.10 -2.31
CA GLU A 83 -9.49 -11.91 -1.21
C GLU A 83 -8.45 -12.86 -1.83
N GLU A 84 -7.21 -12.38 -1.95
CA GLU A 84 -6.14 -13.18 -2.51
C GLU A 84 -5.38 -13.97 -1.43
N PRO A 85 -5.18 -15.29 -1.59
CA PRO A 85 -4.31 -16.10 -0.72
C PRO A 85 -2.84 -15.61 -0.72
N ALA A 86 -2.46 -14.75 -1.68
CA ALA A 86 -1.15 -14.13 -1.77
C ALA A 86 -0.85 -13.21 -0.58
N GLU A 87 -1.81 -12.43 -0.07
CA GLU A 87 -1.59 -11.55 1.09
C GLU A 87 -1.27 -12.35 2.36
N ALA A 88 -1.98 -13.45 2.58
CA ALA A 88 -1.74 -14.32 3.74
C ALA A 88 -0.40 -15.07 3.66
N ALA A 89 0.09 -15.35 2.45
CA ALA A 89 1.40 -15.95 2.22
C ALA A 89 2.52 -14.93 2.43
N VAL A 90 2.37 -13.71 1.89
CA VAL A 90 3.30 -12.60 2.07
C VAL A 90 3.42 -12.22 3.55
N LYS A 91 2.29 -12.12 4.27
CA LYS A 91 2.28 -11.82 5.70
C LYS A 91 3.01 -12.90 6.52
N ARG A 92 2.86 -14.18 6.18
CA ARG A 92 3.57 -15.28 6.84
C ARG A 92 5.08 -15.21 6.61
N GLU A 93 5.50 -14.91 5.37
CA GLU A 93 6.92 -14.83 5.04
C GLU A 93 7.60 -13.64 5.73
N ILE A 94 6.92 -12.49 5.80
CA ILE A 94 7.41 -11.30 6.52
C ILE A 94 7.60 -11.60 8.01
N ILE A 95 6.64 -12.26 8.66
CA ILE A 95 6.74 -12.65 10.07
C ILE A 95 7.94 -13.59 10.28
N LYS A 96 8.14 -14.55 9.40
CA LYS A 96 9.25 -15.52 9.49
C LYS A 96 10.62 -14.85 9.34
N GLN A 97 10.76 -13.92 8.39
CA GLN A 97 11.97 -13.12 8.25
C GLN A 97 12.21 -12.24 9.49
N GLN A 98 11.16 -11.63 10.03
CA GLN A 98 11.22 -10.84 11.25
C GLN A 98 11.69 -11.65 12.47
N GLU A 99 11.17 -12.86 12.64
CA GLU A 99 11.58 -13.77 13.72
C GLU A 99 13.03 -14.23 13.61
N THR A 100 13.55 -14.31 12.37
CA THR A 100 14.93 -14.73 12.09
C THR A 100 15.92 -13.60 12.35
N GLU A 101 15.58 -12.37 11.94
CA GLU A 101 16.45 -11.20 12.06
C GLU A 101 16.41 -10.57 13.48
N ASP A 102 15.30 -10.69 14.21
CA ASP A 102 15.16 -10.14 15.57
C ASP A 102 14.52 -11.15 16.56
N PRO A 103 15.37 -11.97 17.23
CA PRO A 103 14.91 -12.95 18.21
C PRO A 103 14.23 -12.32 19.44
N ALA A 104 14.55 -11.08 19.79
CA ALA A 104 13.97 -10.38 20.93
C ALA A 104 12.51 -9.99 20.63
N LEU A 105 12.25 -9.49 19.42
CA LEU A 105 10.90 -9.18 18.96
C LEU A 105 10.02 -10.44 18.87
N ALA A 106 10.58 -11.57 18.43
CA ALA A 106 9.88 -12.86 18.43
C ALA A 106 9.46 -13.31 19.83
N ALA A 107 10.34 -13.14 20.82
CA ALA A 107 10.03 -13.45 22.22
C ALA A 107 8.90 -12.57 22.77
N TYR A 108 8.90 -11.28 22.40
CA TYR A 108 7.84 -10.34 22.78
C TYR A 108 6.49 -10.68 22.14
N ASN A 109 6.46 -11.04 20.85
CA ASN A 109 5.23 -11.46 20.16
C ASN A 109 4.63 -12.72 20.79
N ARG A 110 5.47 -13.69 21.20
CA ARG A 110 5.01 -14.87 21.96
C ARG A 110 4.43 -14.50 23.33
N TYR A 111 5.04 -13.52 24.01
CA TYR A 111 4.53 -13.01 25.27
C TYR A 111 3.14 -12.35 25.10
N LEU A 112 2.96 -11.50 24.08
CA LEU A 112 1.65 -10.92 23.76
C LEU A 112 0.61 -11.97 23.39
N ALA A 113 0.98 -12.98 22.59
CA ALA A 113 0.09 -14.08 22.23
C ALA A 113 -0.37 -14.88 23.46
N ARG A 114 0.55 -15.12 24.41
CA ARG A 114 0.21 -15.74 25.70
C ARG A 114 -0.79 -14.88 26.46
N LEU A 115 -0.54 -13.57 26.57
CA LEU A 115 -1.41 -12.67 27.32
C LEU A 115 -2.83 -12.63 26.75
N ASN A 116 -2.94 -12.60 25.42
CA ASN A 116 -4.23 -12.63 24.70
C ASN A 116 -4.97 -13.95 24.94
N ALA A 117 -4.26 -15.09 24.96
CA ALA A 117 -4.85 -16.38 25.29
C ALA A 117 -5.28 -16.47 26.77
N GLU A 118 -4.56 -15.83 27.68
CA GLU A 118 -4.91 -15.75 29.10
C GLU A 118 -6.10 -14.81 29.35
N SER A 119 -6.25 -13.72 28.59
CA SER A 119 -7.44 -12.84 28.69
C SER A 119 -8.69 -13.53 28.16
N HIS A 120 -8.61 -14.17 26.99
CA HIS A 120 -9.75 -14.88 26.39
C HIS A 120 -10.26 -16.08 27.20
N ARG A 121 -9.47 -16.59 28.14
CA ARG A 121 -9.84 -17.72 29.02
C ARG A 121 -10.54 -17.28 30.31
N ARG A 122 -10.57 -15.97 30.58
CA ARG A 122 -11.11 -15.36 31.80
C ARG A 122 -12.50 -14.74 31.59
N ASP A 123 -12.98 -14.72 30.36
CA ASP A 123 -14.36 -14.42 29.95
C ASP A 123 -15.15 -15.73 29.76
#